data_AF-A0A1M3M2C7-F1
#
_entry.id   AF-A0A1M3M2C7-F1
#
_cell.length_a   1.000
_cell.length_b   1.000
_cell.length_c   1.000
_cell.angle_alpha   90.00
_cell.angle_beta   90.00
_cell.angle_gamma   90.00
#
_symmetry.space_group_name_H-M   'P 1'
#
loop_
_entity.id
_entity.type
_entity.pdbx_description
1 polymer ?
#
loop_
_entity_poly.entity_id
_entity_poly.type
_entity_poly.pdbx_seq_one_letter_code
_entity_poly.pdbx_strand_id
1 'polypeptide(L)'
;MGRVVKVDVEQLRAGAKALKKSASGSRPSADEADGFGSSVARAAVSRFEGYWVRGQSTIDELVVGSAGALEQAADSYQRRDSEDAVGMRGDRGGFDGF
;
A
#
# COMPACT_ATOMS: atom_id res chain seq x y z
N MET A 1 -28.13 4.30 16.28
CA MET A 1 -28.20 3.48 15.05
C MET A 1 -26.95 3.76 14.22
N GLY A 2 -25.93 2.90 14.31
CA GLY A 2 -24.69 3.05 13.52
C GLY A 2 -24.94 2.61 12.08
N ARG A 3 -24.63 3.48 11.11
CA ARG A 3 -24.72 3.16 9.68
C ARG A 3 -23.69 2.08 9.38
N VAL A 4 -24.14 0.89 8.98
CA VAL A 4 -23.24 -0.17 8.50
C VAL A 4 -22.58 0.32 7.22
N VAL A 5 -21.32 0.72 7.31
CA VAL A 5 -20.53 1.09 6.14
C VAL A 5 -20.05 -0.21 5.51
N LYS A 6 -20.61 -0.55 4.35
CA LYS A 6 -20.13 -1.69 3.55
C LYS A 6 -18.77 -1.30 2.96
N VAL A 7 -17.71 -1.90 3.46
CA VAL A 7 -16.35 -1.66 2.97
C VAL A 7 -16.02 -2.66 1.86
N ASP A 8 -15.55 -2.15 0.73
CA ASP A 8 -15.10 -2.99 -0.38
C ASP A 8 -13.65 -3.44 -0.14
N VAL A 9 -13.51 -4.66 0.40
CA VAL A 9 -12.22 -5.31 0.69
C VAL A 9 -11.37 -5.50 -0.57
N GLU A 10 -12.00 -5.77 -1.71
CA GLU A 10 -11.30 -5.95 -2.98
C GLU A 10 -10.74 -4.61 -3.48
N GLN A 11 -11.47 -3.51 -3.28
CA GLN A 11 -10.96 -2.18 -3.59
C GLN A 11 -9.74 -1.79 -2.74
N LEU A 12 -9.73 -2.16 -1.45
CA LEU A 12 -8.57 -1.94 -0.55
C LEU A 12 -7.34 -2.73 -1.03
N ARG A 13 -7.52 -4.01 -1.38
CA ARG A 13 -6.45 -4.86 -1.93
C ARG A 13 -5.93 -4.36 -3.27
N ALA A 14 -6.83 -3.94 -4.15
CA ALA A 14 -6.45 -3.34 -5.44
C ALA A 14 -5.64 -2.05 -5.25
N GLY A 15 -6.04 -1.19 -4.30
CA GLY A 15 -5.29 0.01 -3.92
C GLY A 15 -3.89 -0.31 -3.40
N ALA A 16 -3.77 -1.28 -2.49
CA ALA A 16 -2.47 -1.73 -1.98
C ALA A 16 -1.56 -2.25 -3.11
N LYS A 17 -2.10 -3.05 -4.03
CA LYS A 17 -1.37 -3.57 -5.18
C LYS A 17 -0.90 -2.45 -6.11
N ALA A 18 -1.74 -1.44 -6.36
CA ALA A 18 -1.37 -0.30 -7.18
C ALA A 18 -0.22 0.51 -6.57
N LEU A 19 -0.27 0.75 -5.25
CA LEU A 19 0.78 1.45 -4.52
C LEU A 19 2.12 0.68 -4.51
N LYS A 20 2.07 -0.64 -4.30
CA LYS A 20 3.28 -1.48 -4.40
C LYS A 20 3.89 -1.44 -5.80
N LYS A 21 3.05 -1.44 -6.84
CA LYS A 21 3.52 -1.32 -8.23
C LYS A 21 4.17 0.05 -8.50
N SER A 22 3.62 1.15 -7.97
CA SER A 22 4.23 2.47 -8.14
C SER A 22 5.56 2.62 -7.40
N ALA A 23 5.71 1.99 -6.23
CA ALA A 23 6.98 1.98 -5.48
C ALA A 23 8.08 1.13 -6.14
N SER A 24 7.72 0.20 -7.04
CA SER A 24 8.68 -0.63 -7.77
C SER A 24 9.27 0.01 -9.04
N GLY A 25 8.96 1.28 -9.31
CA GLY A 25 9.44 1.99 -10.51
C GLY A 25 10.96 2.18 -10.55
N SER A 26 11.52 2.27 -11.77
CA SER A 26 12.96 2.53 -11.99
C SER A 26 13.43 3.78 -11.24
N ARG A 27 14.53 3.63 -10.52
CA ARG A 27 15.25 4.74 -9.91
C ARG A 27 16.19 5.33 -10.96
N PRO A 28 16.13 6.64 -11.25
CA PRO A 28 17.16 7.28 -12.06
C PRO A 28 18.51 7.12 -11.37
N SER A 29 19.51 6.62 -12.09
CA SER A 29 20.89 6.41 -11.60
C SER A 29 21.88 7.21 -12.43
N ALA A 30 22.92 7.78 -11.81
CA ALA A 30 24.01 8.49 -12.50
C ALA A 30 24.83 7.55 -13.33
N ASP A 31 24.74 6.24 -13.09
CA ASP A 31 25.41 5.26 -13.93
C ASP A 31 24.83 5.25 -15.35
N GLU A 32 23.61 5.76 -15.57
CA GLU A 32 23.06 6.01 -16.90
C GLU A 32 23.58 7.32 -17.52
N ALA A 33 24.38 8.09 -16.78
CA ALA A 33 24.86 9.40 -17.17
C ALA A 33 26.18 9.40 -17.96
N ASP A 34 26.40 8.34 -18.74
CA ASP A 34 27.41 8.29 -19.80
C ASP A 34 27.08 9.32 -20.90
N GLY A 35 27.35 10.58 -20.60
CA GLY A 35 27.00 11.72 -21.46
C GLY A 35 27.41 13.08 -20.91
N PHE A 36 27.75 13.18 -19.61
CA PHE A 36 28.25 14.44 -19.06
C PHE A 36 29.72 14.67 -19.45
N GLY A 37 29.92 15.63 -20.36
CA GLY A 37 31.21 15.99 -20.97
C GLY A 37 32.19 16.76 -20.07
N SER A 38 31.85 17.05 -18.80
CA SER A 38 32.78 17.67 -17.85
C SER A 38 32.72 17.03 -16.46
N SER A 39 33.85 17.03 -15.77
CA SER A 39 33.98 16.52 -14.38
C SER A 39 33.10 17.29 -13.40
N VAL A 40 32.91 18.60 -13.64
CA VAL A 40 32.02 19.46 -12.83
C VAL A 40 30.57 19.02 -12.96
N ALA A 41 30.12 18.69 -14.19
CA ALA A 41 28.75 18.20 -14.41
C ALA A 41 28.51 16.86 -13.72
N ARG A 42 29.46 15.92 -13.80
CA ARG A 42 29.37 14.63 -13.07
C ARG A 42 29.29 14.82 -11.56
N ALA A 43 30.11 15.72 -11.00
CA ALA A 43 30.09 16.01 -9.57
C ALA A 43 28.78 16.66 -9.11
N ALA A 44 28.17 17.51 -9.93
CA ALA A 44 26.86 18.11 -9.64
C ALA A 44 25.74 17.06 -9.63
N VAL A 45 25.73 16.15 -10.61
CA VAL A 45 24.75 15.05 -10.72
C VAL A 45 24.89 14.07 -9.57
N SER A 46 26.11 13.67 -9.23
CA SER A 46 26.36 12.80 -8.06
C SER A 46 25.86 13.41 -6.75
N ARG A 47 26.03 14.72 -6.55
CA ARG A 47 25.47 15.44 -5.39
C ARG A 47 23.95 15.49 -5.42
N PHE A 48 23.36 15.76 -6.58
CA PHE A 48 21.91 15.75 -6.76
C PHE A 48 21.34 14.38 -6.41
N GLU A 49 21.95 13.28 -6.86
CA GLU A 49 21.50 11.93 -6.55
C GLU A 49 21.62 11.58 -5.08
N GLY A 50 22.72 11.94 -4.42
CA GLY A 50 22.86 11.74 -2.99
C GLY A 50 21.71 12.38 -2.18
N TYR A 51 21.17 13.50 -2.67
CA TYR A 51 19.98 14.15 -2.11
C TYR A 51 18.67 13.48 -2.59
N TRP A 52 18.51 13.31 -3.90
CA TRP A 52 17.28 12.83 -4.55
C TRP A 52 16.93 11.39 -4.17
N VAL A 53 17.91 10.48 -4.15
CA VAL A 53 17.72 9.05 -3.83
C VAL A 53 17.20 8.88 -2.40
N ARG A 54 17.67 9.69 -1.44
CA ARG A 54 17.17 9.66 -0.06
C ARG A 54 15.72 10.13 0.04
N GLY A 55 15.40 11.23 -0.65
CA GLY A 55 14.04 11.75 -0.72
C GLY A 55 13.08 10.73 -1.34
N GLN A 56 13.49 10.12 -2.46
CA GLN A 56 12.73 9.08 -3.14
C GLN A 56 12.54 7.85 -2.26
N SER A 57 13.57 7.41 -1.54
CA SER A 57 13.47 6.26 -0.60
C SER A 57 12.46 6.51 0.51
N THR A 58 12.40 7.73 1.04
CA THR A 58 11.39 8.11 2.06
C THR A 58 9.97 8.04 1.49
N ILE A 59 9.78 8.48 0.24
CA ILE A 59 8.48 8.39 -0.44
C ILE A 59 8.11 6.93 -0.68
N ASP A 60 9.06 6.10 -1.15
CA ASP A 60 8.84 4.66 -1.36
C ASP A 60 8.39 3.97 -0.06
N GLU A 61 9.05 4.27 1.08
CA GLU A 61 8.70 3.74 2.39
C GLU A 61 7.28 4.14 2.81
N LEU A 62 6.89 5.40 2.59
CA LEU A 62 5.54 5.89 2.89
C LEU A 62 4.48 5.21 2.02
N VAL A 63 4.78 5.00 0.73
CA VAL A 63 3.88 4.31 -0.21
C VAL A 63 3.71 2.84 0.19
N VAL A 64 4.80 2.15 0.54
CA VAL A 64 4.76 0.76 1.02
C VAL A 64 4.01 0.67 2.37
N GLY A 65 4.25 1.60 3.29
CA GLY A 65 3.54 1.66 4.57
C GLY A 65 2.04 1.87 4.37
N SER A 66 1.65 2.76 3.45
CA SER A 66 0.24 2.99 3.10
C SER A 66 -0.40 1.75 2.47
N ALA A 67 0.32 1.04 1.60
CA ALA A 67 -0.16 -0.23 1.04
C ALA A 67 -0.38 -1.28 2.13
N GLY A 68 0.54 -1.39 3.10
CA GLY A 68 0.40 -2.29 4.24
C GLY A 68 -0.80 -1.95 5.13
N ALA A 69 -1.07 -0.67 5.35
CA ALA A 69 -2.25 -0.23 6.11
C ALA A 69 -3.57 -0.60 5.40
N LEU A 70 -3.62 -0.50 4.07
CA LEU A 70 -4.79 -0.92 3.28
C LEU A 70 -5.01 -2.44 3.37
N GLU A 71 -3.95 -3.24 3.35
CA GLU A 71 -4.03 -4.70 3.52
C GLU A 71 -4.52 -5.07 4.92
N GLN A 72 -3.98 -4.43 5.97
CA GLN A 72 -4.45 -4.65 7.34
C GLN A 72 -5.91 -4.27 7.54
N ALA A 73 -6.35 -3.18 6.90
CA ALA A 73 -7.76 -2.78 6.92
C ALA A 73 -8.62 -3.83 6.22
N ALA A 74 -8.23 -4.29 5.03
CA ALA A 74 -8.92 -5.33 4.27
C ALA A 74 -9.10 -6.61 5.11
N ASP A 75 -8.04 -7.09 5.75
CA ASP A 75 -8.07 -8.29 6.57
C ASP A 75 -8.93 -8.12 7.83
N SER A 76 -8.91 -6.94 8.43
CA SER A 76 -9.74 -6.61 9.60
C SER A 76 -11.23 -6.60 9.25
N TYR A 77 -11.60 -6.03 8.09
CA TYR A 77 -12.99 -6.04 7.63
C TYR A 77 -13.44 -7.44 7.22
N GLN A 78 -12.60 -8.21 6.52
CA GLN A 78 -12.94 -9.59 6.15
C GLN A 78 -13.16 -10.48 7.39
N ARG A 79 -12.35 -10.29 8.45
CA ARG A 79 -12.52 -11.02 9.72
C ARG A 79 -13.86 -10.69 10.37
N ARG A 80 -14.21 -9.40 10.48
CA ARG A 80 -15.50 -8.95 11.02
C ARG A 80 -16.68 -9.53 10.25
N ASP A 81 -16.64 -9.45 8.91
CA ASP A 81 -17.70 -10.02 8.06
C ASP A 81 -17.85 -11.54 8.28
N SER A 82 -16.74 -12.25 8.51
CA SER A 82 -16.75 -13.69 8.79
C SER A 82 -17.33 -14.00 10.18
N GLU A 83 -16.97 -13.22 11.20
CA GLU A 83 -17.50 -13.34 12.56
C GLU A 83 -19.01 -13.07 12.60
N ASP A 84 -19.47 -12.00 11.92
CA ASP A 84 -20.89 -11.65 11.81
C ASP A 84 -21.68 -12.74 11.08
N ALA A 85 -21.12 -13.32 10.02
CA ALA A 85 -21.75 -14.41 9.28
C ALA A 85 -21.91 -15.69 10.14
N VAL A 86 -20.94 -16.00 10.99
CA VAL A 86 -21.01 -17.14 11.92
C VAL A 86 -22.02 -16.87 13.04
N GLY A 87 -22.02 -15.68 13.63
CA GLY A 87 -22.98 -15.26 14.66
C GLY A 87 -24.43 -15.35 14.17
N MET A 88 -24.72 -14.87 12.95
CA MET A 88 -26.06 -14.97 12.36
C MET A 88 -26.49 -16.41 12.02
N ARG A 89 -25.53 -17.33 11.80
CA ARG A 89 -25.84 -18.75 11.54
C ARG A 89 -26.16 -19.51 12.83
N GLY A 90 -25.51 -19.15 13.94
CA GLY A 90 -25.80 -19.70 15.27
C GLY A 90 -27.19 -19.30 15.79
N ASP A 91 -27.63 -18.07 15.50
CA ASP A 91 -28.90 -17.52 16.01
C ASP A 91 -30.14 -18.03 15.25
N ARG A 92 -29.98 -18.61 14.04
CA ARG A 92 -31.08 -19.23 13.27
C ARG A 92 -31.30 -20.72 13.57
N GLY A 93 -30.44 -21.34 14.38
CA GLY A 93 -30.58 -22.75 14.79
C GLY A 93 -31.29 -22.96 16.14
N GLY A 94 -31.71 -21.88 16.80
CA GLY A 94 -32.22 -21.90 18.18
C GLY A 94 -33.67 -21.43 18.35
N PHE A 95 -34.51 -21.56 17.33
CA PHE A 95 -35.96 -21.32 17.44
C PHE A 95 -36.75 -22.60 17.19
N ASP A 96 -36.39 -23.67 17.89
CA ASP A 96 -37.31 -24.79 18.16
C ASP A 96 -38.15 -24.40 19.38
N GLY A 97 -39.23 -23.66 19.13
CA GLY A 97 -40.20 -23.24 20.11
C GLY A 97 -41.56 -23.85 19.85
N PHE A 98 -41.90 -24.86 20.68
CA PHE A 98 -43.20 -25.46 20.99
C PHE A 98 -43.84 -26.42 19.98
#